data_AF-A0A7H9B8K8-F1
#
_entry.id   AF-A0A7H9B8K8-F1
#
_cell.length_a   1.000
_cell.length_b   1.000
_cell.length_c   1.000
_cell.angle_alpha   90.00
_cell.angle_beta   90.00
_cell.angle_gamma   90.00
#
_symmetry.space_group_name_H-M   'P 1'
#
loop_
_entity.id
_entity.type
_entity.pdbx_description
1 polymer ?
#
loop_
_entity_poly.entity_id
_entity_poly.type
_entity_poly.pdbx_seq_one_letter_code
_entity_poly.pdbx_strand_id
1 'polypeptide(L)'
;MGEGDENFQRVADMFLKQYKNLLVERFREGGDNHRFQRLIQNNSFARDLYDKANRFSTIYENASWQSSVLETLDLDLIYANVDAMPRESEEQYPDNLVKELLRYFKQDFFKWCNKPDCDSCGPGTSEQQEPMGTVGPNNDEARYECSVVELYRHNVCGTVTRFPRYNNPIKLLETRLGRCGEWCNVFTLILRSFGLEARYVWNREDHVWCEYYSKYLKRWVHVDSCEQSFDQPYIYSVNWNKKMSYCIAFNKDTMIDVSKRYILKNQLPRDQISEDDLKFLCNFVTRKLRSQLSDKDIYDLACQDSLEELGYFPTKTDAKKAIKTQAQGRESGSADWKGERGEDGS
;
A
#
# COMPACT_ATOMS: atom_id res chain seq x y z
N MET A 1 50.37 -1.99 11.23
CA MET A 1 49.25 -2.18 10.30
C MET A 1 49.80 -3.00 9.16
N GLY A 2 49.76 -4.32 9.28
CA GLY A 2 50.60 -5.22 8.48
C GLY A 2 49.84 -6.46 8.07
N GLU A 3 50.11 -6.94 6.85
CA GLU A 3 49.76 -8.21 6.16
C GLU A 3 48.41 -8.91 6.46
N GLY A 4 48.02 -9.07 7.72
CA GLY A 4 46.70 -9.61 8.10
C GLY A 4 45.53 -8.72 7.70
N ASP A 5 45.69 -7.40 7.74
CA ASP A 5 44.64 -6.43 7.37
C ASP A 5 44.38 -6.43 5.84
N GLU A 6 45.44 -6.56 5.04
CA GLU A 6 45.34 -6.70 3.58
C GLU A 6 44.69 -8.03 3.17
N ASN A 7 44.90 -9.09 3.96
CA ASN A 7 44.29 -10.39 3.72
C ASN A 7 42.78 -10.37 3.98
N PHE A 8 42.33 -9.70 5.05
CA PHE A 8 40.89 -9.54 5.32
C PHE A 8 40.19 -8.69 4.26
N GLN A 9 40.78 -7.57 3.83
CA GLN A 9 40.21 -6.75 2.76
C GLN A 9 40.04 -7.54 1.47
N ARG A 10 41.07 -8.29 1.07
CA ARG A 10 41.01 -9.15 -0.12
C ARG A 10 39.92 -10.22 -0.02
N VAL A 11 39.81 -10.89 1.13
CA VAL A 11 38.79 -11.92 1.35
C VAL A 11 37.38 -11.30 1.37
N ALA A 12 37.21 -10.13 1.96
CA ALA A 12 35.94 -9.40 1.97
C ALA A 12 35.49 -9.02 0.55
N ASP A 13 36.41 -8.48 -0.26
CA ASP A 13 36.12 -8.12 -1.66
C ASP A 13 35.76 -9.37 -2.50
N MET A 14 36.47 -10.47 -2.29
CA MET A 14 36.14 -11.76 -2.92
C MET A 14 34.76 -12.26 -2.49
N PHE A 15 34.43 -12.19 -1.20
CA PHE A 15 33.14 -12.59 -0.68
C PHE A 15 32.00 -11.76 -1.27
N LEU A 16 32.11 -10.43 -1.25
CA LEU A 16 31.08 -9.53 -1.80
C LEU A 16 30.83 -9.78 -3.28
N LYS A 17 31.89 -10.02 -4.06
CA LYS A 17 31.78 -10.38 -5.48
C LYS A 17 31.05 -11.71 -5.68
N GLN A 18 31.43 -12.75 -4.93
CA GLN A 18 30.78 -14.07 -5.04
C GLN A 18 29.33 -14.03 -4.56
N TYR A 19 29.06 -13.31 -3.47
CA TYR A 19 27.72 -13.11 -2.95
C TYR A 19 26.81 -12.40 -3.96
N LYS A 20 27.32 -11.35 -4.63
CA LYS A 20 26.59 -10.67 -5.71
C LYS A 20 26.23 -11.63 -6.85
N ASN A 21 27.21 -12.41 -7.33
CA ASN A 21 26.97 -13.36 -8.42
C ASN A 21 25.90 -14.39 -8.03
N LEU A 22 26.04 -14.99 -6.85
CA LEU A 22 25.10 -16.00 -6.33
C LEU A 22 23.68 -15.43 -6.13
N LEU A 23 23.55 -14.18 -5.69
CA LEU A 23 22.24 -13.53 -5.60
C LEU A 23 21.61 -13.34 -6.97
N VAL A 24 22.36 -12.77 -7.92
CA VAL A 24 21.87 -12.53 -9.28
C VAL A 24 21.48 -13.85 -9.96
N GLU A 25 22.32 -14.88 -9.86
CA GLU A 25 22.05 -16.21 -10.40
C GLU A 25 20.73 -16.78 -9.89
N ARG A 26 20.42 -16.66 -8.60
CA ARG A 26 19.13 -17.10 -8.05
C ARG A 26 17.92 -16.42 -8.69
N PHE A 27 18.05 -15.17 -9.15
CA PHE A 27 16.97 -14.46 -9.86
C PHE A 27 16.92 -14.81 -11.35
N ARG A 28 18.05 -15.23 -11.95
CA ARG A 28 18.15 -15.65 -13.35
C ARG A 28 17.75 -17.10 -13.58
N GLU A 29 17.96 -17.96 -12.59
CA GLU A 29 17.49 -19.35 -12.61
C GLU A 29 15.96 -19.39 -12.75
N GLY A 30 15.48 -20.19 -13.71
CA GLY A 30 14.05 -20.40 -13.91
C GLY A 30 13.38 -20.90 -12.63
N GLY A 31 12.29 -20.26 -12.23
CA GLY A 31 11.48 -20.72 -11.09
C GLY A 31 10.81 -22.06 -11.37
N ASP A 32 10.38 -22.75 -10.31
CA ASP A 32 9.62 -24.01 -10.43
C ASP A 32 8.21 -23.75 -10.97
N ASN A 33 8.12 -23.66 -12.29
CA ASN A 33 6.87 -23.40 -13.02
C ASN A 33 5.82 -24.49 -12.75
N HIS A 34 6.25 -25.75 -12.57
CA HIS A 34 5.31 -26.83 -12.28
C HIS A 34 4.67 -26.63 -10.89
N ARG A 35 5.46 -26.34 -9.86
CA ARG A 35 4.94 -26.05 -8.53
C ARG A 35 4.03 -24.82 -8.54
N PHE A 36 4.42 -23.77 -9.24
CA PHE A 36 3.60 -22.56 -9.39
C PHE A 36 2.24 -22.87 -10.02
N GLN A 37 2.20 -23.55 -11.17
CA GLN A 37 0.93 -23.88 -11.84
C GLN A 37 0.03 -24.75 -10.95
N ARG A 38 0.60 -25.74 -10.26
CA ARG A 38 -0.15 -26.57 -9.31
C ARG A 38 -0.71 -25.74 -8.14
N LEU A 39 0.07 -24.82 -7.58
CA LEU A 39 -0.34 -23.97 -6.48
C LEU A 39 -1.50 -23.04 -6.88
N ILE A 40 -1.38 -22.36 -8.02
CA ILE A 40 -2.43 -21.48 -8.55
C ILE A 40 -3.70 -22.30 -8.86
N GLN A 41 -3.60 -23.50 -9.43
CA GLN A 41 -4.78 -24.32 -9.70
C GLN A 41 -5.50 -24.77 -8.41
N ASN A 42 -4.75 -25.13 -7.37
CA ASN A 42 -5.30 -25.79 -6.19
C ASN A 42 -5.64 -24.85 -5.03
N ASN A 43 -5.08 -23.63 -4.99
CA ASN A 43 -5.30 -22.69 -3.89
C ASN A 43 -5.90 -21.37 -4.42
N SER A 44 -7.13 -21.06 -4.03
CA SER A 44 -7.83 -19.83 -4.43
C SER A 44 -7.19 -18.56 -3.86
N PHE A 45 -6.63 -18.63 -2.64
CA PHE A 45 -5.90 -17.50 -2.04
C PHE A 45 -4.63 -17.18 -2.81
N ALA A 46 -3.88 -18.20 -3.24
CA ALA A 46 -2.71 -18.01 -4.11
C ALA A 46 -3.09 -17.36 -5.46
N ARG A 47 -4.22 -17.76 -6.05
CA ARG A 47 -4.76 -17.10 -7.26
C ARG A 47 -5.07 -15.64 -7.05
N ASP A 48 -5.81 -15.33 -5.98
CA ASP A 48 -6.17 -13.94 -5.66
C ASP A 48 -4.93 -13.07 -5.46
N LEU A 49 -3.92 -13.56 -4.73
CA LEU A 49 -2.65 -12.83 -4.57
C LEU A 49 -1.92 -12.63 -5.90
N TYR A 50 -1.90 -13.64 -6.76
CA TYR A 50 -1.28 -13.52 -8.09
C TYR A 50 -2.02 -12.52 -8.99
N ASP A 51 -3.35 -12.50 -8.96
CA ASP A 51 -4.16 -11.54 -9.71
C ASP A 51 -3.93 -10.10 -9.22
N LYS A 52 -3.87 -9.92 -7.90
CA LYS A 52 -3.49 -8.64 -7.28
C LYS A 52 -2.09 -8.20 -7.69
N ALA A 53 -1.11 -9.11 -7.71
CA ALA A 53 0.24 -8.80 -8.17
C ALA A 53 0.26 -8.36 -9.64
N ASN A 54 -0.42 -9.09 -10.53
CA ASN A 54 -0.48 -8.72 -11.95
C ASN A 54 -1.04 -7.30 -12.15
N ARG A 55 -2.05 -6.93 -11.37
CA ARG A 55 -2.64 -5.57 -11.39
C ARG A 55 -1.69 -4.54 -10.78
N PHE A 56 -1.39 -4.66 -9.48
CA PHE A 56 -0.75 -3.60 -8.71
C PHE A 56 0.75 -3.44 -9.02
N SER A 57 1.39 -4.42 -9.66
CA SER A 57 2.75 -4.27 -10.15
C SER A 57 2.88 -3.40 -11.40
N THR A 58 1.80 -3.15 -12.15
CA THR A 58 1.92 -2.46 -13.45
C THR A 58 0.99 -1.27 -13.61
N ILE A 59 -0.17 -1.29 -12.95
CA ILE A 59 -1.22 -0.28 -13.17
C ILE A 59 -0.79 1.17 -12.88
N TYR A 60 0.13 1.36 -11.93
CA TYR A 60 0.63 2.68 -11.55
C TYR A 60 1.86 3.13 -12.37
N GLU A 61 2.39 2.27 -13.23
CA GLU A 61 3.54 2.52 -14.11
C GLU A 61 3.08 3.03 -15.48
N ASN A 62 2.23 4.06 -15.48
CA ASN A 62 1.65 4.65 -16.68
C ASN A 62 1.99 6.15 -16.74
N ALA A 63 2.88 6.54 -17.66
CA ALA A 63 3.37 7.91 -17.78
C ALA A 63 2.24 8.92 -18.09
N SER A 64 1.24 8.53 -18.89
CA SER A 64 0.10 9.41 -19.18
C SER A 64 -0.72 9.67 -17.92
N TRP A 65 -0.93 8.65 -17.08
CA TRP A 65 -1.67 8.79 -15.83
C TRP A 65 -0.90 9.62 -14.81
N GLN A 66 0.43 9.41 -14.74
CA GLN A 66 1.30 10.20 -13.87
C GLN A 66 1.30 11.68 -14.28
N SER A 67 1.33 12.00 -15.58
CA SER A 67 1.19 13.38 -16.07
C SER A 67 -0.15 13.98 -15.65
N SER A 68 -1.25 13.24 -15.86
CA SER A 68 -2.59 13.70 -15.49
C SER A 68 -2.74 13.97 -13.99
N VAL A 69 -2.07 13.20 -13.11
CA VAL A 69 -1.99 13.53 -11.68
C VAL A 69 -1.30 14.87 -11.49
N LEU A 70 -0.09 15.05 -12.03
CA LEU A 70 0.70 16.27 -11.83
C LEU A 70 0.01 17.53 -12.39
N GLU A 71 -0.79 17.39 -13.45
CA GLU A 71 -1.62 18.46 -14.01
C GLU A 71 -2.85 18.78 -13.15
N THR A 72 -3.35 17.81 -12.36
CA THR A 72 -4.57 17.94 -11.57
C THR A 72 -4.31 18.46 -10.15
N LEU A 73 -3.16 18.12 -9.56
CA LEU A 73 -2.81 18.54 -8.20
C LEU A 73 -2.31 19.98 -8.16
N ASP A 74 -2.55 20.68 -7.05
CA ASP A 74 -1.99 22.00 -6.78
C ASP A 74 -0.52 21.86 -6.33
N LEU A 75 0.38 21.71 -7.31
CA LEU A 75 1.80 21.51 -7.06
C LEU A 75 2.44 22.72 -6.36
N ASP A 76 1.97 23.94 -6.64
CA ASP A 76 2.50 25.15 -6.01
C ASP A 76 2.20 25.14 -4.51
N LEU A 77 0.97 24.82 -4.11
CA LEU A 77 0.62 24.67 -2.68
C LEU A 77 1.42 23.56 -2.01
N ILE A 78 1.52 22.40 -2.66
CA ILE A 78 2.24 21.23 -2.12
C ILE A 78 3.71 21.60 -1.89
N TYR A 79 4.42 22.09 -2.92
CA TYR A 79 5.84 22.40 -2.79
C TYR A 79 6.11 23.58 -1.86
N ALA A 80 5.26 24.61 -1.85
CA ALA A 80 5.38 25.71 -0.89
C ALA A 80 5.31 25.21 0.57
N ASN A 81 4.41 24.27 0.86
CA ASN A 81 4.30 23.67 2.19
C ASN A 81 5.51 22.78 2.51
N VAL A 82 5.97 21.94 1.57
CA VAL A 82 7.15 21.09 1.75
C VAL A 82 8.40 21.92 2.01
N ASP A 83 8.60 23.01 1.26
CA ASP A 83 9.75 23.90 1.39
C ASP A 83 9.78 24.62 2.74
N ALA A 84 8.61 24.85 3.34
CA ALA A 84 8.48 25.42 4.69
C ALA A 84 8.71 24.40 5.82
N MET A 85 8.72 23.09 5.54
CA MET A 85 8.95 22.07 6.56
C MET A 85 10.42 21.99 6.98
N PRO A 86 10.72 21.84 8.28
CA PRO A 86 12.08 21.65 8.75
C PRO A 86 12.66 20.33 8.20
N ARG A 87 13.96 20.34 7.90
CA ARG A 87 14.70 19.16 7.46
C ARG A 87 16.11 19.12 8.04
N GLU A 88 16.55 17.92 8.42
CA GLU A 88 17.91 17.66 8.91
C GLU A 88 18.92 17.54 7.76
N SER A 89 18.47 17.02 6.62
CA SER A 89 19.27 16.91 5.40
C SER A 89 18.37 16.95 4.16
N GLU A 90 18.95 17.15 2.98
CA GLU A 90 18.23 17.08 1.71
C GLU A 90 17.65 15.68 1.42
N GLU A 91 18.24 14.61 1.99
CA GLU A 91 17.68 13.26 1.86
C GLU A 91 16.30 13.12 2.51
N GLN A 92 15.96 13.98 3.48
CA GLN A 92 14.65 14.00 4.15
C GLN A 92 13.57 14.74 3.33
N TYR A 93 13.94 15.46 2.27
CA TYR A 93 12.98 16.22 1.46
C TYR A 93 11.83 15.35 0.90
N PRO A 94 12.08 14.15 0.34
CA PRO A 94 11.01 13.23 -0.07
C PRO A 94 10.11 12.76 1.08
N ASP A 95 10.62 12.60 2.30
CA ASP A 95 9.80 12.25 3.46
C ASP A 95 8.82 13.39 3.79
N ASN A 96 9.27 14.64 3.72
CA ASN A 96 8.42 15.82 3.91
C ASN A 96 7.38 15.94 2.78
N LEU A 97 7.76 15.64 1.54
CA LEU A 97 6.83 15.54 0.42
C LEU A 97 5.72 14.51 0.68
N VAL A 98 6.05 13.30 1.14
CA VAL A 98 5.03 12.29 1.46
C VAL A 98 4.08 12.75 2.57
N LYS A 99 4.61 13.40 3.62
CA LYS A 99 3.78 13.96 4.70
C LYS A 99 2.85 15.05 4.20
N GLU A 100 3.33 15.93 3.33
CA GLU A 100 2.48 16.98 2.74
C GLU A 100 1.45 16.39 1.78
N LEU A 101 1.82 15.39 0.97
CA LEU A 101 0.87 14.70 0.11
C LEU A 101 -0.24 14.03 0.92
N LEU A 102 0.08 13.39 2.05
CA LEU A 102 -0.94 12.86 2.98
C LEU A 102 -1.90 13.94 3.46
N ARG A 103 -1.37 15.10 3.89
CA ARG A 103 -2.15 16.24 4.36
C ARG A 103 -3.04 16.79 3.25
N TYR A 104 -2.45 17.18 2.12
CA TYR A 104 -3.16 17.71 0.96
C TYR A 104 -4.24 16.75 0.48
N PHE A 105 -3.93 15.46 0.38
CA PHE A 105 -4.87 14.46 -0.08
C PHE A 105 -6.10 14.38 0.82
N LYS A 106 -5.91 14.31 2.13
CA LYS A 106 -7.01 14.16 3.09
C LYS A 106 -7.80 15.44 3.32
N GLN A 107 -7.10 16.59 3.36
CA GLN A 107 -7.70 17.85 3.80
C GLN A 107 -8.25 18.68 2.65
N ASP A 108 -7.61 18.64 1.48
CA ASP A 108 -7.93 19.53 0.35
C ASP A 108 -8.49 18.78 -0.87
N PHE A 109 -7.97 17.58 -1.16
CA PHE A 109 -8.21 16.93 -2.45
C PHE A 109 -9.35 15.92 -2.44
N PHE A 110 -9.33 14.95 -1.51
CA PHE A 110 -10.17 13.75 -1.57
C PHE A 110 -11.10 13.66 -0.36
N LYS A 111 -12.32 13.15 -0.58
CA LYS A 111 -13.38 13.10 0.43
C LYS A 111 -13.78 11.67 0.78
N TRP A 112 -14.03 11.45 2.06
CA TRP A 112 -14.53 10.18 2.56
C TRP A 112 -16.04 10.08 2.29
N CYS A 113 -16.51 8.94 1.78
CA CYS A 113 -17.92 8.71 1.48
C CYS A 113 -18.47 7.50 2.23
N ASN A 114 -19.21 7.75 3.30
CA ASN A 114 -20.05 6.71 3.91
C ASN A 114 -21.33 6.51 3.10
N LYS A 115 -22.03 7.61 2.82
CA LYS A 115 -23.21 7.70 1.96
C LYS A 115 -23.03 8.91 1.04
N PRO A 116 -23.40 8.83 -0.26
CA PRO A 116 -23.23 9.94 -1.18
C PRO A 116 -24.22 11.07 -0.88
N ASP A 117 -23.88 12.31 -1.20
CA ASP A 117 -24.88 13.39 -1.25
C ASP A 117 -25.92 13.14 -2.34
N CYS A 118 -27.12 13.71 -2.21
CA CYS A 118 -28.21 13.49 -3.14
C CYS A 118 -27.98 14.27 -4.43
N ASP A 119 -27.97 13.58 -5.58
CA ASP A 119 -27.76 14.18 -6.91
C ASP A 119 -28.69 15.39 -7.20
N SER A 120 -29.93 15.35 -6.71
CA SER A 120 -30.89 16.44 -6.90
C SER A 120 -30.80 17.58 -5.86
N CYS A 121 -30.37 17.30 -4.62
CA CYS A 121 -30.40 18.27 -3.52
C CYS A 121 -29.02 18.89 -3.24
N GLY A 122 -27.95 18.22 -3.65
CA GLY A 122 -26.59 18.71 -3.53
C GLY A 122 -25.93 18.41 -2.19
N PRO A 123 -24.84 19.13 -1.87
CA PRO A 123 -23.98 18.82 -0.73
C PRO A 123 -24.68 18.89 0.64
N GLY A 124 -24.23 18.04 1.57
CA GLY A 124 -24.71 18.04 2.96
C GLY A 124 -26.03 17.28 3.17
N THR A 125 -26.37 16.38 2.25
CA THR A 125 -27.61 15.58 2.32
C THR A 125 -27.34 14.07 2.47
N SER A 126 -26.10 13.68 2.78
CA SER A 126 -25.70 12.29 2.96
C SER A 126 -26.45 11.58 4.08
N GLU A 127 -26.83 12.29 5.14
CA GLU A 127 -27.50 11.69 6.31
C GLU A 127 -28.94 11.26 6.03
N GLN A 128 -29.62 11.89 5.06
CA GLN A 128 -30.98 11.53 4.67
C GLN A 128 -31.04 10.45 3.58
N GLN A 129 -29.90 9.80 3.30
CA GLN A 129 -29.82 8.70 2.33
C GLN A 129 -30.05 7.35 3.01
N GLU A 130 -30.96 6.57 2.42
CA GLU A 130 -31.20 5.17 2.81
C GLU A 130 -30.60 4.21 1.78
N PRO A 131 -29.81 3.21 2.21
CA PRO A 131 -29.27 2.21 1.31
C PRO A 131 -30.39 1.36 0.70
N MET A 132 -30.39 1.23 -0.63
CA MET A 132 -31.33 0.39 -1.38
C MET A 132 -30.70 -0.95 -1.83
N GLY A 133 -29.42 -1.17 -1.54
CA GLY A 133 -28.65 -2.32 -1.99
C GLY A 133 -27.68 -1.97 -3.12
N THR A 134 -27.27 -2.97 -3.89
CA THR A 134 -26.26 -2.84 -4.95
C THR A 134 -26.80 -3.32 -6.29
N VAL A 135 -26.29 -2.73 -7.37
CA VAL A 135 -26.57 -3.12 -8.76
C VAL A 135 -25.29 -3.20 -9.58
N GLY A 136 -25.37 -3.81 -10.76
CA GLY A 136 -24.29 -3.75 -11.75
C GLY A 136 -24.09 -2.33 -12.32
N PRO A 137 -22.89 -2.04 -12.84
CA PRO A 137 -22.60 -0.76 -13.49
C PRO A 137 -23.44 -0.58 -14.76
N ASN A 138 -23.77 0.66 -15.09
CA ASN A 138 -24.21 1.01 -16.44
C ASN A 138 -22.99 1.06 -17.40
N ASN A 139 -23.25 1.25 -18.70
CA ASN A 139 -22.19 1.27 -19.72
C ASN A 139 -21.14 2.37 -19.48
N ASP A 140 -21.52 3.48 -18.85
CA ASP A 140 -20.62 4.61 -18.61
C ASP A 140 -19.72 4.33 -17.42
N GLU A 141 -20.29 3.77 -16.35
CA GLU A 141 -19.58 3.38 -15.14
C GLU A 141 -18.62 2.22 -15.40
N ALA A 142 -19.03 1.23 -16.22
CA ALA A 142 -18.23 0.05 -16.56
C ALA A 142 -16.91 0.41 -17.27
N ARG A 143 -16.89 1.52 -18.03
CA ARG A 143 -15.68 2.03 -18.70
C ARG A 143 -14.55 2.39 -17.74
N TYR A 144 -14.87 2.64 -16.47
CA TYR A 144 -13.91 3.04 -15.44
C TYR A 144 -13.67 1.94 -14.40
N GLU A 145 -13.73 0.67 -14.85
CA GLU A 145 -13.47 -0.51 -14.02
C GLU A 145 -14.38 -0.59 -12.78
N CYS A 146 -15.61 -0.09 -12.90
CA CYS A 146 -16.64 -0.27 -11.90
C CYS A 146 -17.23 -1.68 -12.03
N SER A 147 -17.33 -2.41 -10.92
CA SER A 147 -17.99 -3.72 -10.87
C SER A 147 -19.30 -3.69 -10.07
N VAL A 148 -19.42 -2.77 -9.12
CA VAL A 148 -20.56 -2.65 -8.20
C VAL A 148 -20.93 -1.20 -8.01
N VAL A 149 -22.23 -0.93 -8.00
CA VAL A 149 -22.80 0.40 -7.72
C VAL A 149 -23.74 0.28 -6.54
N GLU A 150 -23.49 1.08 -5.50
CA GLU A 150 -24.37 1.20 -4.35
C GLU A 150 -25.50 2.19 -4.69
N LEU A 151 -26.74 1.83 -4.38
CA LEU A 151 -27.90 2.69 -4.58
C LEU A 151 -28.38 3.26 -3.26
N TYR A 152 -28.70 4.55 -3.27
CA TYR A 152 -29.22 5.27 -2.12
C TYR A 152 -30.48 6.03 -2.50
N ARG A 153 -31.51 5.97 -1.66
CA ARG A 153 -32.72 6.78 -1.82
C ARG A 153 -32.69 7.95 -0.85
N HIS A 154 -32.86 9.15 -1.37
CA HIS A 154 -32.98 10.32 -0.53
C HIS A 154 -34.39 10.39 0.09
N ASN A 155 -34.48 10.36 1.42
CA ASN A 155 -35.75 10.32 2.14
C ASN A 155 -36.62 11.57 1.95
N VAL A 156 -36.01 12.71 1.59
CA VAL A 156 -36.73 13.99 1.45
C VAL A 156 -37.31 14.17 0.04
N CYS A 157 -36.48 14.05 -1.00
CA CYS A 157 -36.92 14.30 -2.39
C CYS A 157 -37.23 13.03 -3.17
N GLY A 158 -36.95 11.85 -2.62
CA GLY A 158 -37.20 10.55 -3.24
C GLY A 158 -36.26 10.17 -4.39
N THR A 159 -35.29 11.04 -4.75
CA THR A 159 -34.29 10.78 -5.79
C THR A 159 -33.44 9.55 -5.41
N VAL A 160 -33.12 8.72 -6.40
CA VAL A 160 -32.18 7.61 -6.25
C VAL A 160 -30.81 8.06 -6.73
N THR A 161 -29.85 8.11 -5.82
CA THR A 161 -28.45 8.42 -6.09
C THR A 161 -27.64 7.15 -6.27
N ARG A 162 -26.73 7.18 -7.23
CA ARG A 162 -25.81 6.07 -7.54
C ARG A 162 -24.43 6.38 -6.97
N PHE A 163 -23.82 5.41 -6.31
CA PHE A 163 -22.42 5.49 -5.86
C PHE A 163 -21.60 4.35 -6.49
N PRO A 164 -21.04 4.58 -7.69
CA PRO A 164 -20.20 3.60 -8.38
C PRO A 164 -18.86 3.41 -7.67
N ARG A 165 -18.44 2.16 -7.45
CA ARG A 165 -17.16 1.82 -6.83
C ARG A 165 -16.10 1.62 -7.92
N TYR A 166 -15.47 2.73 -8.32
CA TYR A 166 -14.49 2.75 -9.41
C TYR A 166 -13.12 2.20 -9.00
N ASN A 167 -12.51 1.39 -9.87
CA ASN A 167 -11.13 0.93 -9.71
C ASN A 167 -10.14 1.66 -10.64
N ASN A 168 -10.61 2.45 -11.60
CA ASN A 168 -9.76 3.28 -12.44
C ASN A 168 -9.31 4.54 -11.66
N PRO A 169 -8.01 4.72 -11.36
CA PRO A 169 -7.54 5.83 -10.52
C PRO A 169 -7.68 7.19 -11.21
N ILE A 170 -7.71 7.27 -12.54
CA ILE A 170 -7.96 8.53 -13.26
C ILE A 170 -9.40 8.99 -13.06
N LYS A 171 -10.36 8.07 -13.04
CA LYS A 171 -11.74 8.43 -12.68
C LYS A 171 -11.83 8.94 -11.24
N LEU A 172 -11.02 8.37 -10.34
CA LEU A 172 -10.98 8.82 -8.94
C LEU A 172 -10.38 10.22 -8.78
N LEU A 173 -9.43 10.64 -9.63
CA LEU A 173 -8.95 12.04 -9.65
C LEU A 173 -10.06 13.05 -10.00
N GLU A 174 -11.04 12.62 -10.79
CA GLU A 174 -12.22 13.40 -11.14
C GLU A 174 -13.27 13.38 -10.03
N THR A 175 -13.64 12.20 -9.51
CA THR A 175 -14.72 12.07 -8.51
C THR A 175 -14.31 12.58 -7.13
N ARG A 176 -13.01 12.47 -6.79
CA ARG A 176 -12.42 12.94 -5.52
C ARG A 176 -13.15 12.43 -4.27
N LEU A 177 -13.71 11.24 -4.36
CA LEU A 177 -14.63 10.69 -3.36
C LEU A 177 -14.52 9.17 -3.33
N GLY A 178 -14.52 8.58 -2.13
CA GLY A 178 -14.51 7.12 -1.97
C GLY A 178 -14.31 6.63 -0.54
N ARG A 179 -13.95 5.34 -0.40
CA ARG A 179 -13.55 4.69 0.86
C ARG A 179 -12.11 4.18 0.76
N CYS A 180 -11.63 3.42 1.74
CA CYS A 180 -10.22 3.01 1.82
C CYS A 180 -9.65 2.42 0.52
N GLY A 181 -10.44 1.64 -0.22
CA GLY A 181 -10.07 1.11 -1.54
C GLY A 181 -9.73 2.20 -2.56
N GLU A 182 -10.66 3.13 -2.79
CA GLU A 182 -10.47 4.25 -3.71
C GLU A 182 -9.35 5.19 -3.22
N TRP A 183 -9.33 5.49 -1.92
CA TRP A 183 -8.31 6.33 -1.29
C TRP A 183 -6.91 5.77 -1.50
N CYS A 184 -6.69 4.49 -1.22
CA CYS A 184 -5.38 3.84 -1.39
C CYS A 184 -5.00 3.74 -2.86
N ASN A 185 -5.95 3.43 -3.75
CA ASN A 185 -5.69 3.28 -5.18
C ASN A 185 -5.16 4.57 -5.80
N VAL A 186 -5.89 5.68 -5.65
CA VAL A 186 -5.45 6.96 -6.21
C VAL A 186 -4.21 7.50 -5.50
N PHE A 187 -4.08 7.32 -4.18
CA PHE A 187 -2.91 7.79 -3.45
C PHE A 187 -1.63 7.03 -3.84
N THR A 188 -1.73 5.72 -4.14
CA THR A 188 -0.60 4.96 -4.69
C THR A 188 -0.15 5.55 -6.04
N LEU A 189 -1.10 5.88 -6.93
CA LEU A 189 -0.79 6.55 -8.20
C LEU A 189 -0.13 7.92 -7.96
N ILE A 190 -0.61 8.70 -6.99
CA ILE A 190 -0.02 9.99 -6.62
C ILE A 190 1.44 9.82 -6.23
N LEU A 191 1.76 8.93 -5.28
CA LEU A 191 3.15 8.67 -4.87
C LEU A 191 4.04 8.29 -6.06
N ARG A 192 3.55 7.40 -6.94
CA ARG A 192 4.30 6.99 -8.15
C ARG A 192 4.49 8.13 -9.15
N SER A 193 3.56 9.09 -9.23
CA SER A 193 3.64 10.26 -10.13
C SER A 193 4.76 11.23 -9.73
N PHE A 194 5.11 11.30 -8.45
CA PHE A 194 6.29 12.03 -7.96
C PHE A 194 7.59 11.21 -8.06
N GLY A 195 7.56 10.05 -8.74
CA GLY A 195 8.73 9.17 -8.88
C GLY A 195 9.11 8.44 -7.59
N LEU A 196 8.27 8.46 -6.56
CA LEU A 196 8.54 7.82 -5.27
C LEU A 196 8.31 6.32 -5.35
N GLU A 197 9.21 5.52 -4.78
CA GLU A 197 9.03 4.08 -4.65
C GLU A 197 7.89 3.79 -3.68
N ALA A 198 6.78 3.24 -4.21
CA ALA A 198 5.60 2.94 -3.42
C ALA A 198 5.13 1.50 -3.64
N ARG A 199 4.54 0.90 -2.59
CA ARG A 199 3.84 -0.38 -2.63
C ARG A 199 2.38 -0.17 -2.24
N TYR A 200 1.49 -0.90 -2.90
CA TYR A 200 0.12 -1.09 -2.45
C TYR A 200 0.11 -2.24 -1.44
N VAL A 201 -0.40 -2.02 -0.24
CA VAL A 201 -0.52 -3.05 0.81
C VAL A 201 -1.97 -3.44 0.98
N TRP A 202 -2.20 -4.75 0.88
CA TRP A 202 -3.50 -5.35 1.08
C TRP A 202 -3.53 -6.14 2.38
N ASN A 203 -4.47 -5.81 3.27
CA ASN A 203 -4.83 -6.66 4.40
C ASN A 203 -6.14 -7.41 4.09
N ARG A 204 -6.16 -8.71 4.40
CA ARG A 204 -7.30 -9.59 4.12
C ARG A 204 -8.58 -9.16 4.83
N GLU A 205 -8.49 -8.56 6.00
CA GLU A 205 -9.63 -8.13 6.82
C GLU A 205 -10.15 -6.73 6.43
N ASP A 206 -10.29 -6.49 5.13
CA ASP A 206 -10.94 -5.32 4.52
C ASP A 206 -10.27 -3.98 4.89
N HIS A 207 -8.95 -3.87 4.69
CA HIS A 207 -8.26 -2.58 4.69
C HIS A 207 -7.05 -2.61 3.77
N VAL A 208 -6.69 -1.45 3.24
CA VAL A 208 -5.61 -1.26 2.29
C VAL A 208 -4.90 0.06 2.57
N TRP A 209 -3.59 0.11 2.34
CA TRP A 209 -2.77 1.30 2.55
C TRP A 209 -1.51 1.24 1.66
N CYS A 210 -0.61 2.22 1.79
CA CYS A 210 0.62 2.29 1.03
C CYS A 210 1.86 2.03 1.89
N GLU A 211 2.94 1.57 1.26
CA GLU A 211 4.29 1.78 1.78
C GLU A 211 5.08 2.67 0.84
N TYR A 212 6.00 3.43 1.39
CA TYR A 212 6.94 4.27 0.65
C TYR A 212 8.37 3.94 1.09
N TYR A 213 9.31 3.81 0.15
CA TYR A 213 10.72 3.61 0.51
C TYR A 213 11.41 4.95 0.78
N SER A 214 11.67 5.23 2.06
CA SER A 214 12.41 6.42 2.47
C SER A 214 13.91 6.19 2.32
N LYS A 215 14.56 7.00 1.47
CA LYS A 215 16.01 6.99 1.32
C LYS A 215 16.72 7.54 2.56
N TYR A 216 16.09 8.48 3.25
CA TYR A 216 16.58 9.02 4.52
C TYR A 216 16.58 7.97 5.64
N LEU A 217 15.45 7.28 5.84
CA LEU A 217 15.31 6.24 6.87
C LEU A 217 15.88 4.87 6.43
N LYS A 218 16.22 4.73 5.14
CA LYS A 218 16.77 3.52 4.51
C LYS A 218 15.89 2.28 4.69
N ARG A 219 14.56 2.47 4.66
CA ARG A 219 13.57 1.40 4.80
C ARG A 219 12.22 1.78 4.23
N TRP A 220 11.38 0.78 4.06
CA TRP A 220 9.95 0.96 3.82
C TRP A 220 9.27 1.59 5.05
N VAL A 221 8.44 2.58 4.76
CA VAL A 221 7.66 3.36 5.72
C VAL A 221 6.19 3.13 5.45
N HIS A 222 5.44 2.86 6.51
CA HIS A 222 3.98 2.79 6.47
C HIS A 222 3.37 4.16 6.13
N VAL A 223 2.42 4.18 5.20
CA VAL A 223 1.71 5.38 4.76
C VAL A 223 0.22 5.06 4.58
N ASP A 224 -0.65 5.63 5.39
CA ASP A 224 -2.11 5.49 5.24
C ASP A 224 -2.75 6.86 4.96
N SER A 225 -3.28 7.02 3.75
CA SER A 225 -3.93 8.25 3.31
C SER A 225 -5.28 8.50 3.98
N CYS A 226 -6.01 7.46 4.38
CA CYS A 226 -7.29 7.59 5.09
C CYS A 226 -7.07 8.22 6.48
N GLU A 227 -5.97 7.88 7.12
CA GLU A 227 -5.64 8.29 8.48
C GLU A 227 -4.62 9.44 8.53
N GLN A 228 -4.12 9.93 7.38
CA GLN A 228 -3.03 10.89 7.30
C GLN A 228 -1.82 10.46 8.15
N SER A 229 -1.48 9.17 8.09
CA SER A 229 -0.50 8.55 8.96
C SER A 229 0.80 8.24 8.22
N PHE A 230 1.93 8.66 8.81
CA PHE A 230 3.28 8.39 8.34
C PHE A 230 4.06 7.63 9.43
N ASP A 231 4.60 6.46 9.09
CA ASP A 231 5.46 5.62 9.93
C ASP A 231 4.84 5.07 11.22
N GLN A 232 3.55 4.73 11.17
CA GLN A 232 2.80 4.17 12.32
C GLN A 232 2.18 2.80 12.01
N PRO A 233 2.97 1.77 11.67
CA PRO A 233 2.44 0.46 11.29
C PRO A 233 1.64 -0.24 12.41
N TYR A 234 1.79 0.20 13.65
CA TYR A 234 1.05 -0.31 14.81
C TYR A 234 -0.42 0.17 14.86
N ILE A 235 -0.81 1.18 14.06
CA ILE A 235 -2.13 1.81 14.15
C ILE A 235 -3.27 0.78 14.07
N TYR A 236 -3.14 -0.23 13.21
CA TYR A 236 -4.17 -1.24 13.01
C TYR A 236 -4.23 -2.23 14.17
N SER A 237 -3.16 -2.98 14.41
CA SER A 237 -3.18 -4.06 15.39
C SER A 237 -3.25 -3.56 16.81
N VAL A 238 -2.61 -2.42 17.12
CA VAL A 238 -2.51 -1.86 18.48
C VAL A 238 -3.62 -0.86 18.76
N ASN A 239 -3.73 0.20 17.97
CA ASN A 239 -4.64 1.31 18.29
C ASN A 239 -6.09 0.97 17.96
N TRP A 240 -6.37 0.43 16.77
CA TRP A 240 -7.71 -0.05 16.41
C TRP A 240 -8.03 -1.41 17.00
N ASN A 241 -7.07 -2.04 17.68
CA ASN A 241 -7.20 -3.40 18.19
C ASN A 241 -7.64 -4.42 17.12
N LYS A 242 -7.33 -4.14 15.84
CA LYS A 242 -7.81 -4.91 14.69
C LYS A 242 -7.22 -6.31 14.69
N LYS A 243 -8.07 -7.30 14.49
CA LYS A 243 -7.66 -8.71 14.26
C LYS A 243 -7.30 -8.89 12.79
N MET A 244 -6.10 -9.41 12.51
CA MET A 244 -5.59 -9.53 11.13
C MET A 244 -4.88 -10.86 10.89
N SER A 245 -4.93 -11.37 9.67
CA SER A 245 -4.29 -12.64 9.26
C SER A 245 -3.12 -12.44 8.30
N TYR A 246 -3.31 -11.70 7.21
CA TYR A 246 -2.33 -11.48 6.15
C TYR A 246 -2.27 -10.00 5.75
N CYS A 247 -1.05 -9.48 5.57
CA CYS A 247 -0.76 -8.20 4.92
C CYS A 247 0.28 -8.43 3.83
N ILE A 248 -0.09 -8.24 2.56
CA ILE A 248 0.78 -8.48 1.40
C ILE A 248 0.99 -7.16 0.65
N ALA A 249 2.24 -6.85 0.34
CA ALA A 249 2.62 -5.65 -0.38
C ALA A 249 3.00 -5.95 -1.84
N PHE A 250 2.62 -5.05 -2.75
CA PHE A 250 2.82 -5.18 -4.19
C PHE A 250 3.40 -3.88 -4.76
N ASN A 251 4.44 -3.98 -5.58
CA ASN A 251 4.88 -2.92 -6.49
C ASN A 251 5.43 -3.52 -7.80
N LYS A 252 5.99 -2.67 -8.66
CA LYS A 252 6.55 -3.09 -9.95
C LYS A 252 7.68 -4.14 -9.87
N ASP A 253 8.37 -4.22 -8.74
CA ASP A 253 9.56 -5.06 -8.59
C ASP A 253 9.35 -6.25 -7.63
N THR A 254 8.31 -6.23 -6.79
CA THR A 254 8.19 -7.11 -5.62
C THR A 254 6.75 -7.43 -5.25
N MET A 255 6.52 -8.70 -4.89
CA MET A 255 5.40 -9.14 -4.06
C MET A 255 5.96 -9.76 -2.78
N ILE A 256 5.59 -9.23 -1.62
CA ILE A 256 6.19 -9.62 -0.34
C ILE A 256 5.15 -9.67 0.79
N ASP A 257 5.31 -10.62 1.70
CA ASP A 257 4.53 -10.70 2.93
C ASP A 257 5.11 -9.72 3.97
N VAL A 258 4.33 -8.70 4.32
CA VAL A 258 4.67 -7.66 5.30
C VAL A 258 3.89 -7.84 6.61
N SER A 259 3.23 -8.99 6.82
CA SER A 259 2.39 -9.25 8.00
C SER A 259 3.12 -9.01 9.31
N LYS A 260 4.40 -9.38 9.41
CA LYS A 260 5.22 -9.16 10.62
C LYS A 260 5.38 -7.68 11.02
N ARG A 261 5.24 -6.75 10.06
CA ARG A 261 5.29 -5.30 10.33
C ARG A 261 4.01 -4.80 11.01
N TYR A 262 2.86 -5.37 10.65
CA TYR A 262 1.55 -4.81 10.98
C TYR A 262 0.76 -5.61 12.01
N ILE A 263 0.95 -6.93 12.06
CA ILE A 263 0.25 -7.84 12.97
C ILE A 263 1.13 -8.06 14.21
N LEU A 264 1.21 -7.02 15.05
CA LEU A 264 2.03 -7.03 16.27
C LEU A 264 1.30 -7.70 17.46
N LYS A 265 -0.03 -7.70 17.41
CA LYS A 265 -0.94 -8.44 18.29
C LYS A 265 -2.20 -8.82 17.52
N ASN A 266 -3.11 -9.56 18.15
CA ASN A 266 -4.41 -9.94 17.57
C ASN A 266 -4.32 -10.74 16.26
N GLN A 267 -3.30 -11.57 16.12
CA GLN A 267 -3.11 -12.40 14.95
C GLN A 267 -4.23 -13.44 14.83
N LEU A 268 -4.91 -13.43 13.69
CA LEU A 268 -5.86 -14.47 13.28
C LEU A 268 -5.11 -15.68 12.71
N PRO A 269 -5.76 -16.86 12.68
CA PRO A 269 -5.21 -18.03 11.99
C PRO A 269 -4.81 -17.71 10.55
N ARG A 270 -3.65 -18.23 10.16
CA ARG A 270 -3.11 -18.15 8.80
C ARG A 270 -3.27 -19.51 8.12
N ASP A 271 -4.50 -19.81 7.75
CA ASP A 271 -4.95 -21.11 7.27
C ASP A 271 -5.37 -21.12 5.79
N GLN A 272 -5.17 -20.01 5.07
CA GLN A 272 -5.57 -19.86 3.67
C GLN A 272 -4.53 -20.44 2.69
N ILE A 273 -3.28 -20.54 3.12
CA ILE A 273 -2.14 -21.08 2.37
C ILE A 273 -1.06 -21.51 3.36
N SER A 274 -0.27 -22.54 3.02
CA SER A 274 0.90 -22.90 3.83
C SER A 274 1.95 -21.77 3.79
N GLU A 275 2.67 -21.54 4.88
CA GLU A 275 3.71 -20.49 4.90
C GLU A 275 4.83 -20.76 3.87
N ASP A 276 5.13 -22.03 3.60
CA ASP A 276 6.10 -22.41 2.56
C ASP A 276 5.60 -22.06 1.16
N ASP A 277 4.33 -22.34 0.84
CA ASP A 277 3.75 -21.97 -0.45
C ASP A 277 3.58 -20.46 -0.62
N LEU A 278 3.26 -19.72 0.46
CA LEU A 278 3.22 -18.26 0.41
C LEU A 278 4.60 -17.67 0.13
N LYS A 279 5.62 -18.14 0.86
CA LYS A 279 7.01 -17.71 0.63
C LYS A 279 7.47 -18.05 -0.79
N PHE A 280 7.17 -19.26 -1.26
CA PHE A 280 7.44 -19.69 -2.62
C PHE A 280 6.75 -18.78 -3.65
N LEU A 281 5.46 -18.48 -3.46
CA LEU A 281 4.69 -17.64 -4.36
C LEU A 281 5.26 -16.21 -4.44
N CYS A 282 5.53 -15.57 -3.30
CA CYS A 282 6.16 -14.25 -3.23
C CYS A 282 7.50 -14.22 -3.99
N ASN A 283 8.36 -15.21 -3.74
CA ASN A 283 9.65 -15.32 -4.42
C ASN A 283 9.49 -15.55 -5.92
N PHE A 284 8.58 -16.43 -6.34
CA PHE A 284 8.34 -16.73 -7.75
C PHE A 284 7.85 -15.50 -8.50
N VAL A 285 6.86 -14.78 -7.96
CA VAL A 285 6.32 -13.55 -8.56
C VAL A 285 7.39 -12.45 -8.61
N THR A 286 8.11 -12.23 -7.51
CA THR A 286 9.18 -11.23 -7.45
C THR A 286 10.29 -11.52 -8.48
N ARG A 287 10.70 -12.79 -8.65
CA ARG A 287 11.65 -13.17 -9.71
C ARG A 287 11.11 -12.85 -11.11
N LYS A 288 9.84 -13.16 -11.37
CA LYS A 288 9.20 -12.87 -12.66
C LYS A 288 9.21 -11.36 -12.95
N LEU A 289 8.84 -10.54 -11.96
CA LEU A 289 8.84 -9.07 -12.07
C LEU A 289 10.24 -8.50 -12.36
N ARG A 290 11.27 -9.07 -11.74
CA ARG A 290 12.66 -8.63 -11.91
C ARG A 290 13.40 -9.25 -13.10
N SER A 291 12.73 -10.09 -13.90
CA SER A 291 13.38 -10.89 -14.96
C SER A 291 14.05 -10.04 -16.04
N GLN A 292 13.57 -8.83 -16.30
CA GLN A 292 14.10 -7.91 -17.31
C GLN A 292 15.02 -6.81 -16.72
N LEU A 293 15.24 -6.81 -15.41
CA LEU A 293 16.12 -5.82 -14.76
C LEU A 293 17.60 -6.16 -15.00
N SER A 294 18.47 -5.16 -14.85
CA SER A 294 19.92 -5.36 -14.92
C SER A 294 20.43 -6.13 -13.69
N ASP A 295 21.59 -6.77 -13.79
CA ASP A 295 22.21 -7.48 -12.66
C ASP A 295 22.52 -6.54 -11.49
N LYS A 296 22.78 -5.26 -11.78
CA LYS A 296 22.97 -4.23 -10.75
C LYS A 296 21.67 -3.98 -9.99
N ASP A 297 20.57 -3.75 -10.70
CA ASP A 297 19.27 -3.45 -10.08
C ASP A 297 18.75 -4.65 -9.29
N ILE A 298 18.91 -5.88 -9.82
CA ILE A 298 18.58 -7.12 -9.10
C ILE A 298 19.34 -7.20 -7.78
N TYR A 299 20.65 -6.94 -7.81
CA TYR A 299 21.48 -6.98 -6.61
C TYR A 299 21.06 -5.91 -5.60
N ASP A 300 20.89 -4.67 -6.04
CA ASP A 300 20.52 -3.54 -5.18
C ASP A 300 19.16 -3.80 -4.50
N LEU A 301 18.16 -4.29 -5.25
CA LEU A 301 16.85 -4.68 -4.71
C LEU A 301 16.93 -5.89 -3.78
N ALA A 302 17.73 -6.91 -4.10
CA ALA A 302 17.90 -8.08 -3.23
C ALA A 302 18.58 -7.72 -1.89
N CYS A 303 19.50 -6.74 -1.90
CA CYS A 303 20.07 -6.18 -0.68
C CYS A 303 18.98 -5.46 0.15
N GLN A 304 18.12 -4.66 -0.48
CA GLN A 304 17.00 -4.00 0.19
C GLN A 304 16.02 -5.01 0.80
N ASP A 305 15.66 -6.09 0.08
CA ASP A 305 14.82 -7.16 0.61
C ASP A 305 15.45 -7.83 1.83
N SER A 306 16.76 -8.09 1.77
CA SER A 306 17.50 -8.72 2.87
C SER A 306 17.54 -7.82 4.11
N LEU A 307 17.69 -6.49 3.92
CA LEU A 307 17.61 -5.51 5.01
C LEU A 307 16.20 -5.45 5.61
N GLU A 308 15.16 -5.54 4.78
CA GLU A 308 13.77 -5.61 5.24
C GLU A 308 13.50 -6.88 6.07
N GLU A 309 13.99 -8.05 5.62
CA GLU A 309 13.87 -9.31 6.37
C GLU A 309 14.60 -9.24 7.72
N LEU A 310 15.81 -8.66 7.74
CA LEU A 310 16.57 -8.42 8.98
C LEU A 310 15.86 -7.44 9.93
N GLY A 311 15.15 -6.45 9.37
CA GLY A 311 14.38 -5.48 10.13
C GLY A 311 13.19 -6.05 10.91
N TYR A 312 12.76 -7.29 10.61
CA TYR A 312 11.71 -7.97 11.39
C TYR A 312 12.23 -8.59 12.69
N PHE A 313 13.54 -8.70 12.86
CA PHE A 313 14.11 -9.19 14.11
C PHE A 313 14.26 -8.05 15.11
N PRO A 314 13.77 -8.20 16.34
CA PRO A 314 13.80 -7.13 17.33
C PRO A 314 15.24 -6.72 17.65
N THR A 315 15.54 -5.44 17.48
CA THR A 315 16.81 -4.83 17.90
C THR A 315 16.71 -4.31 19.34
N LYS A 316 17.84 -4.12 20.02
CA LYS A 316 17.88 -3.51 21.37
C LYS A 316 17.25 -2.11 21.42
N THR A 317 17.17 -1.43 20.28
CA THR A 317 16.55 -0.12 20.07
C THR A 317 15.03 -0.17 20.00
N ASP A 318 14.44 -1.26 19.48
CA ASP A 318 12.98 -1.42 19.38
C ASP A 318 12.31 -1.54 20.75
N ALA A 319 13.01 -2.12 21.73
CA ALA A 319 12.57 -2.20 23.11
C ALA A 319 12.45 -0.82 23.80
N LYS A 320 13.24 0.18 23.37
CA LYS A 320 13.17 1.56 23.91
C LYS A 320 12.10 2.41 23.25
N LYS A 321 11.72 2.05 22.02
CA LYS A 321 10.65 2.68 21.25
C LYS A 321 9.27 2.12 21.60
N ALA A 322 9.12 1.24 22.59
CA ALA A 322 7.80 0.83 23.10
C ALA A 322 6.97 2.07 23.45
N ILE A 323 6.11 2.46 22.51
CA ILE A 323 5.58 3.81 22.37
C ILE A 323 4.57 4.03 23.49
N LYS A 324 4.68 5.16 24.19
CA LYS A 324 3.52 5.79 24.84
C LYS A 324 2.58 6.25 23.72
N THR A 325 1.89 5.34 23.04
CA THR A 325 0.87 5.72 22.07
C THR A 325 -0.32 6.26 22.84
N GLN A 326 -0.84 7.41 22.43
CA GLN A 326 -2.21 7.75 22.80
C GLN A 326 -3.10 6.74 22.07
N ALA A 327 -3.97 6.05 22.82
CA ALA A 327 -4.94 5.14 22.26
C ALA A 327 -5.94 5.97 21.44
N GLN A 328 -5.70 6.09 20.13
CA GLN A 328 -6.58 6.76 19.21
C GLN A 328 -7.22 5.72 18.30
N GLY A 329 -8.54 5.59 18.38
CA GLY A 329 -9.31 4.71 17.51
C GLY A 329 -9.27 5.15 16.05
N ARG A 330 -9.85 4.33 15.19
CA ARG A 330 -9.94 4.57 13.75
C ARG A 330 -10.67 5.87 13.43
N GLU A 331 -10.11 6.69 12.55
CA GLU A 331 -10.77 7.91 12.08
C GLU A 331 -11.78 7.60 10.97
N SER A 332 -11.36 6.84 9.95
CA SER A 332 -12.18 6.53 8.77
C SER A 332 -13.35 5.55 9.02
N GLY A 333 -14.44 5.70 8.28
CA GLY A 333 -15.65 4.88 8.40
C GLY A 333 -16.72 5.48 9.33
N SER A 334 -17.95 4.94 9.26
CA SER A 334 -19.03 5.37 10.15
C SER A 334 -18.78 4.92 11.60
N ALA A 335 -19.40 5.60 12.56
CA ALA A 335 -19.29 5.25 13.98
C ALA A 335 -19.78 3.81 14.24
N ASP A 336 -20.94 3.43 13.69
CA ASP A 336 -21.51 2.09 13.83
C ASP A 336 -20.56 1.02 13.28
N TRP A 337 -20.01 1.24 12.08
CA TRP A 337 -19.09 0.30 11.44
C TRP A 337 -17.80 0.11 12.24
N LYS A 338 -17.29 1.18 12.86
CA LYS A 338 -16.13 1.11 13.76
C LYS A 338 -16.47 0.38 15.07
N GLY A 339 -17.62 0.67 15.66
CA GLY A 339 -18.10 0.05 16.89
C GLY A 339 -18.36 -1.44 16.74
N GLU A 340 -19.02 -1.87 15.67
CA GLU A 340 -19.26 -3.30 15.34
C GLU A 340 -17.96 -4.11 15.26
N ARG A 341 -16.86 -3.46 14.86
CA ARG A 341 -15.55 -4.07 14.69
C ARG A 341 -14.62 -3.87 15.89
N GLY A 342 -15.03 -3.09 16.89
CA GLY A 342 -14.20 -2.72 18.04
C GLY A 342 -12.97 -1.88 17.65
N GLU A 343 -13.07 -1.11 16.56
CA GLU A 343 -11.97 -0.29 16.02
C GLU A 343 -12.06 1.19 16.46
N ASP A 344 -12.98 1.56 17.35
CA ASP A 344 -13.23 2.93 17.82
C ASP A 344 -12.28 3.40 18.95
N GLY A 345 -11.41 2.52 19.45
CA GLY A 345 -10.42 2.81 20.48
C GLY A 345 -10.90 2.59 21.92
N SER A 346 -12.03 1.88 22.11
CA SER A 346 -12.60 1.52 23.41
C SER A 346 -11.97 0.30 24.10
#